data_AF-A0A1M7MUP7-F1
#
_entry.id   AF-A0A1M7MUP7-F1
#
_cell.length_a   1.000
_cell.length_b   1.000
_cell.length_c   1.000
_cell.angle_alpha   90.00
_cell.angle_beta   90.00
_cell.angle_gamma   90.00
#
_symmetry.space_group_name_H-M   'P 1'
#
loop_
_entity.id
_entity.type
_entity.pdbx_description
1 polymer ?
#
loop_
_entity_poly.entity_id
_entity_poly.type
_entity_poly.pdbx_seq_one_letter_code
_entity_poly.pdbx_strand_id
1 'polypeptide(L)'
;MSTLELKDQVINKLKNADEALLKKVQAIIDNYEVDKIVAYTVSGKPLTVKEYKEEVEKAVNEAKEGKYFTTEQLKREIESWKKSSGQK
;
A
#
# COMPACT_ATOMS: atom_id res chain seq x y z
N MET A 1 -1.84 -1.37 32.65
CA MET A 1 -0.79 -2.16 31.98
C MET A 1 -0.02 -1.23 31.07
N SER A 2 1.28 -1.10 31.30
CA SER A 2 2.19 -0.43 30.38
C SER A 2 2.50 -1.31 29.17
N THR A 3 3.00 -0.70 28.10
CA THR A 3 3.47 -1.42 26.90
C THR A 3 4.53 -2.47 27.22
N LEU A 4 5.37 -2.22 28.23
CA LEU A 4 6.38 -3.17 28.71
C LEU A 4 5.72 -4.42 29.32
N GLU A 5 4.79 -4.22 30.26
CA GLU A 5 4.08 -5.33 30.91
C GLU A 5 3.30 -6.19 29.91
N LEU A 6 2.70 -5.57 28.89
CA LEU A 6 1.99 -6.29 27.84
C LEU A 6 2.95 -7.13 26.98
N LYS A 7 4.11 -6.59 26.60
CA LYS A 7 5.14 -7.33 25.84
C LYS A 7 5.61 -8.57 26.61
N ASP A 8 5.94 -8.41 27.89
CA ASP A 8 6.38 -9.52 28.73
C ASP A 8 5.32 -10.62 28.87
N GLN A 9 4.05 -10.25 29.05
CA GLN A 9 2.96 -11.23 29.10
C GLN A 9 2.78 -11.99 27.79
N VAL A 10 2.84 -11.32 26.65
CA VAL A 10 2.71 -11.96 25.33
C VAL A 10 3.88 -12.92 25.09
N ILE A 11 5.12 -12.49 25.34
CA ILE A 11 6.32 -13.33 25.17
C ILE A 11 6.22 -14.59 26.04
N ASN A 12 5.81 -14.44 27.30
CA ASN A 12 5.69 -15.59 28.22
C ASN A 12 4.60 -16.58 27.79
N LYS A 13 3.48 -16.10 27.25
CA LYS A 13 2.43 -16.98 26.70
C LYS A 13 2.89 -17.73 25.45
N LEU A 14 3.72 -17.10 24.60
CA LEU A 14 4.24 -17.72 23.38
C LEU A 14 5.34 -18.76 23.64
N LYS A 15 6.16 -18.59 24.70
CA LYS A 15 7.25 -19.52 25.03
C LYS A 15 6.81 -20.97 25.23
N ASN A 16 5.60 -21.19 25.72
CA ASN A 16 5.04 -22.52 25.99
C ASN A 16 3.80 -22.82 25.12
N ALA A 17 3.57 -22.02 24.08
CA ALA A 17 2.43 -22.20 23.18
C ALA A 17 2.63 -23.44 22.29
N ASP A 18 1.54 -24.15 22.02
CA ASP A 18 1.51 -25.19 21.02
C ASP A 18 1.58 -24.62 19.59
N GLU A 19 1.95 -25.47 18.63
CA GLU A 19 2.10 -25.09 17.23
C GLU A 19 0.83 -24.48 16.63
N ALA A 20 -0.36 -24.94 17.04
CA ALA A 20 -1.62 -24.43 16.50
C ALA A 20 -1.86 -22.98 16.96
N LEU A 21 -1.54 -22.64 18.20
CA LEU A 21 -1.59 -21.27 18.69
C LEU A 21 -0.53 -20.39 17.99
N LEU A 22 0.70 -20.88 17.82
CA LEU A 22 1.77 -20.13 17.13
C LEU A 22 1.40 -19.79 15.69
N LYS A 23 0.83 -20.74 14.93
CA LYS A 23 0.38 -20.48 13.55
C LYS A 23 -0.69 -19.40 13.47
N LYS A 24 -1.63 -19.37 14.42
CA LYS A 24 -2.67 -18.34 14.47
C LYS A 24 -2.07 -16.97 14.78
N VAL A 25 -1.15 -16.89 15.74
CA VAL A 25 -0.48 -15.63 16.10
C VAL A 25 0.36 -15.12 14.93
N GLN A 26 1.10 -16.00 14.25
CA GLN A 26 1.86 -15.65 13.05
C GLN A 26 0.94 -15.06 11.98
N ALA A 27 -0.19 -15.70 11.67
CA ALA A 27 -1.15 -15.19 10.70
C ALA A 27 -1.70 -13.81 11.12
N ILE A 28 -1.98 -13.59 12.40
CA ILE A 28 -2.44 -12.27 12.88
C ILE A 28 -1.36 -11.21 12.67
N ILE A 29 -0.10 -11.50 13.02
CA ILE A 29 1.02 -10.57 12.87
C ILE A 29 1.25 -10.24 11.38
N ASP A 30 1.27 -11.26 10.52
CA ASP A 30 1.48 -11.09 9.09
C ASP A 30 0.39 -10.21 8.46
N ASN A 31 -0.86 -10.35 8.90
CA ASN A 31 -1.96 -9.52 8.39
C ASN A 31 -2.03 -8.13 9.04
N TYR A 32 -1.52 -7.96 10.27
CA TYR A 32 -1.60 -6.69 11.01
C TYR A 32 -0.94 -5.52 10.26
N GLU A 33 0.18 -5.77 9.59
CA GLU A 33 0.86 -4.75 8.80
C GLU A 33 0.29 -4.60 7.39
N VAL A 34 -0.29 -5.67 6.84
CA VAL A 34 -0.83 -5.72 5.46
C VAL A 34 -2.06 -4.83 5.32
N ASP A 35 -2.97 -4.85 6.29
CA ASP A 35 -4.23 -4.09 6.25
C ASP A 35 -4.10 -2.62 6.68
N LYS A 36 -2.89 -2.21 7.08
CA LYS A 36 -2.64 -0.83 7.50
C LYS A 36 -2.75 0.12 6.31
N ILE A 37 -3.54 1.19 6.47
CA ILE A 37 -3.61 2.27 5.48
C ILE A 37 -2.30 3.06 5.49
N VAL A 38 -1.68 3.21 4.33
CA VAL A 38 -0.38 3.91 4.17
C VAL A 38 -0.40 5.02 3.11
N ALA A 39 -1.40 5.05 2.24
CA ALA A 39 -1.52 6.06 1.20
C ALA A 39 -2.99 6.33 0.83
N TYR A 40 -3.22 7.36 0.01
CA TYR A 40 -4.51 7.68 -0.58
C TYR A 40 -4.36 7.95 -2.08
N THR A 41 -5.37 7.55 -2.87
CA THR A 41 -5.43 7.89 -4.31
C THR A 41 -5.78 9.36 -4.53
N VAL A 42 -5.64 9.84 -5.77
CA VAL A 42 -6.06 11.21 -6.16
C VAL A 42 -7.55 11.50 -5.91
N SER A 43 -8.37 10.45 -5.85
CA SER A 43 -9.80 10.55 -5.52
C SER A 43 -10.08 10.40 -4.01
N GLY A 44 -9.04 10.27 -3.19
CA GLY A 44 -9.16 10.11 -1.73
C GLY A 44 -9.45 8.69 -1.25
N LYS A 45 -9.37 7.67 -2.12
CA LYS A 45 -9.53 6.26 -1.68
C LYS A 45 -8.31 5.85 -0.85
N PRO A 46 -8.47 5.32 0.38
CA PRO A 46 -7.35 4.80 1.15
C PRO A 46 -6.76 3.55 0.49
N LEU A 47 -5.45 3.37 0.63
CA LEU A 47 -4.70 2.20 0.17
C LEU A 47 -4.01 1.51 1.34
N THR A 48 -4.25 0.21 1.47
CA THR A 48 -3.50 -0.68 2.36
C THR A 48 -2.05 -0.85 1.92
N VAL A 49 -1.18 -1.41 2.78
CA VAL A 49 0.22 -1.73 2.40
C VAL A 49 0.27 -2.65 1.18
N LYS A 50 -0.65 -3.62 1.12
CA LYS A 50 -0.75 -4.53 -0.03
C LYS A 50 -1.12 -3.80 -1.30
N GLU A 51 -2.23 -3.06 -1.29
CA GLU A 51 -2.72 -2.34 -2.47
C GLU A 51 -1.69 -1.32 -2.97
N TYR A 52 -0.99 -0.64 -2.05
CA TYR A 52 0.05 0.30 -2.42
C TYR A 52 1.23 -0.39 -3.14
N LYS A 53 1.69 -1.55 -2.63
CA LYS A 53 2.76 -2.32 -3.29
C LYS A 53 2.35 -2.80 -4.68
N GLU A 54 1.11 -3.29 -4.81
CA GLU A 54 0.55 -3.73 -6.11
C GLU A 54 0.53 -2.57 -7.12
N GLU A 55 0.09 -1.38 -6.72
CA GLU A 55 0.09 -0.20 -7.59
C GLU A 55 1.50 0.26 -7.98
N VAL A 56 2.46 0.22 -7.06
CA VAL A 56 3.87 0.54 -7.36
C VAL A 56 4.47 -0.46 -8.35
N GLU A 57 4.23 -1.76 -8.15
CA GLU A 57 4.73 -2.79 -9.06
C GLU A 57 4.13 -2.64 -10.46
N LYS A 58 2.82 -2.36 -10.54
CA LYS A 58 2.14 -2.05 -11.79
C LYS A 58 2.76 -0.85 -12.49
N ALA A 59 2.97 0.26 -11.79
CA ALA A 59 3.57 1.47 -12.37
C ALA A 59 5.01 1.22 -12.88
N VAL A 60 5.80 0.41 -12.16
CA VAL A 60 7.14 0.01 -12.60
C VAL A 60 7.07 -0.84 -13.88
N ASN A 61 6.12 -1.77 -13.97
CA ASN A 61 5.94 -2.59 -15.17
C ASN A 61 5.47 -1.76 -16.36
N GLU A 62 4.51 -0.85 -16.17
CA GLU A 62 4.06 0.09 -17.21
C GLU A 62 5.21 0.94 -17.72
N ALA A 63 6.06 1.46 -16.82
CA ALA A 63 7.25 2.21 -17.21
C ALA A 63 8.24 1.37 -18.04
N LYS A 64 8.48 0.10 -17.67
CA LYS A 64 9.32 -0.84 -18.43
C LYS A 64 8.74 -1.16 -19.81
N GLU A 65 7.43 -1.22 -19.94
CA GLU A 65 6.72 -1.41 -21.21
C GLU A 65 6.70 -0.12 -22.07
N GLY A 66 7.31 0.97 -21.61
CA GLY A 66 7.32 2.25 -22.32
C GLY A 66 6.05 3.08 -22.16
N LYS A 67 5.13 2.68 -21.26
CA LYS A 67 3.90 3.41 -20.93
C LYS A 67 4.19 4.53 -19.93
N TYR A 68 4.99 5.51 -20.36
CA TYR A 68 5.28 6.71 -19.59
C TYR A 68 5.19 7.95 -20.49
N PHE A 69 4.98 9.11 -19.87
CA PHE A 69 5.05 10.39 -20.56
C PHE A 69 6.29 11.14 -20.09
N THR A 70 7.07 11.66 -21.04
CA THR A 70 8.04 12.70 -20.72
C THR A 70 7.33 14.00 -20.37
N THR A 71 8.03 14.89 -19.67
CA THR A 71 7.52 16.21 -19.31
C THR A 71 7.03 17.00 -20.53
N GLU A 72 7.70 16.89 -21.67
CA GLU A 72 7.29 17.56 -22.90
C GLU A 72 6.02 16.95 -23.51
N GLN A 73 5.90 15.62 -23.54
CA GLN A 73 4.68 14.96 -24.01
C GLN A 73 3.48 15.32 -23.13
N LEU A 74 3.67 15.33 -21.81
CA LEU A 74 2.62 15.72 -20.87
C LEU A 74 2.17 17.18 -21.07
N LYS A 75 3.11 18.12 -21.29
CA LYS A 75 2.76 19.52 -21.59
C LYS A 75 1.89 19.64 -22.84
N ARG A 76 2.24 18.92 -23.92
CA ARG A 76 1.48 18.93 -25.17
C ARG A 76 0.06 18.39 -24.98
N GLU A 77 -0.11 17.31 -24.21
CA GLU A 77 -1.43 16.76 -23.88
C GLU A 77 -2.29 17.74 -23.06
N ILE A 78 -1.71 18.40 -22.07
CA ILE A 78 -2.43 19.43 -21.30
C ILE A 78 -2.88 20.59 -22.20
N GLU A 79 -2.05 21.02 -23.14
CA GLU A 79 -2.43 22.05 -24.11
C GLU A 79 -3.54 21.59 -25.07
N SER A 80 -3.55 20.31 -25.48
CA SER A 80 -4.60 19.76 -26.33
C SER A 80 -5.96 19.76 -25.61
N TRP A 81 -6.00 19.37 -24.33
CA TRP A 81 -7.23 19.39 -23.53
C TRP A 81 -7.81 20.79 -23.34
N LYS A 82 -6.95 21.80 -23.15
CA LYS A 82 -7.39 23.21 -23.06
C LYS A 82 -8.05 23.70 -24.35
N LYS A 83 -7.52 23.30 -25.50
CA LYS A 83 -8.09 23.66 -26.81
C LYS A 83 -9.44 22.98 -27.06
N SER A 84 -9.57 21.71 -26.68
CA SER A 84 -10.81 20.94 -26.84
C SER A 84 -11.91 21.33 -25.84
N SER A 85 -11.56 21.84 -24.66
CA SER A 85 -12.52 22.31 -23.65
C SER A 85 -13.02 23.74 -23.86
N GLY A 86 -12.35 24.53 -24.70
CA GLY A 86 -12.78 25.87 -25.12
C GLY A 86 -13.70 25.89 -26.35
N GLN A 87 -14.13 24.74 -26.86
CA GLN A 87 -14.99 24.60 -28.05
C GLN A 87 -16.49 24.44 -27.71
N LYS A 88 -16.92 24.80 -26.49
CA LYS A 88 -18.32 24.90 -26.08
C LYS A 88 -18.71 26.34 -25.80
#